data_AF-A0A2M8NFV3-F1
#
_entry.id   AF-A0A2M8NFV3-F1
#
_cell.length_a   1.000
_cell.length_b   1.000
_cell.length_c   1.000
_cell.angle_alpha   90.00
_cell.angle_beta   90.00
_cell.angle_gamma   90.00
#
_symmetry.space_group_name_H-M   'P 1'
#
loop_
_entity.id
_entity.type
_entity.pdbx_description
1 polymer ?
#
loop_
_entity_poly.entity_id
_entity_poly.type
_entity_poly.pdbx_seq_one_letter_code
_entity_poly.pdbx_strand_id
1 'polypeptide(L)'
;VVNLGDPVDEAEFAALLNRYQTEIRPDIAEYTEQSRSAMGDGSWRFTGRRIIAGETGQSVNTFIQRSGALIGIAEIVLPESGELQTLLTVVNSFTLNDAGALQPSDLTQLAFARPTPFMILHVATWTTPTGAFFITGEVANYSDKDAVNLPVEAGLIAVDGRQIAGAVDTVMGLYLPPG
;
A
#
# COMPACT_ATOMS: atom_id res chain seq x y z
N VAL A 1 11.02 1.08 5.00
CA VAL A 1 12.13 0.41 5.71
C VAL A 1 11.71 0.28 7.16
N VAL A 2 11.99 -0.84 7.80
CA VAL A 2 11.69 -1.11 9.22
C VAL A 2 12.93 -1.70 9.90
N ASN A 3 13.12 -1.41 11.19
CA ASN A 3 14.15 -2.04 12.02
C ASN A 3 13.48 -3.03 12.97
N LEU A 4 13.86 -4.31 12.92
CA LEU A 4 13.28 -5.35 13.78
C LEU A 4 13.98 -5.49 15.14
N GLY A 5 15.04 -4.71 15.39
CA GLY A 5 15.79 -4.72 16.65
C GLY A 5 16.90 -5.76 16.70
N ASP A 6 16.64 -6.96 16.18
CA ASP A 6 17.62 -8.05 16.11
C ASP A 6 17.98 -8.41 14.66
N PRO A 7 19.22 -8.86 14.39
CA PRO A 7 19.60 -9.35 13.07
C PRO A 7 18.71 -10.52 12.64
N VAL A 8 18.17 -10.42 11.43
CA VAL A 8 17.29 -11.45 10.84
C VAL A 8 18.17 -12.49 10.15
N ASP A 9 18.03 -13.76 10.47
CA ASP A 9 18.75 -14.85 9.77
C ASP A 9 18.08 -15.24 8.44
N GLU A 10 18.62 -16.23 7.71
CA GLU A 10 18.07 -16.64 6.41
C GLU A 10 16.69 -17.32 6.53
N ALA A 11 16.47 -18.11 7.57
CA ALA A 11 15.21 -18.82 7.77
C ALA A 11 14.10 -17.86 8.22
N GLU A 12 14.44 -16.95 9.13
CA GLU A 12 13.58 -15.86 9.56
C GLU A 12 13.24 -14.92 8.40
N PHE A 13 14.22 -14.63 7.53
CA PHE A 13 13.97 -13.82 6.34
C PHE A 13 13.03 -14.53 5.38
N ALA A 14 13.23 -15.83 5.11
CA ALA A 14 12.31 -16.59 4.26
C ALA A 14 10.87 -16.62 4.83
N ALA A 15 10.72 -16.75 6.16
CA ALA A 15 9.42 -16.65 6.82
C ALA A 15 8.80 -15.26 6.68
N LEU A 16 9.61 -14.21 6.84
CA LEU A 16 9.21 -12.81 6.66
C LEU A 16 8.71 -12.55 5.25
N LEU A 17 9.39 -13.05 4.22
CA LEU A 17 8.98 -12.88 2.83
C LEU A 17 7.56 -13.43 2.60
N ASN A 18 7.27 -14.60 3.16
CA ASN A 18 5.93 -15.19 3.09
C ASN A 18 4.92 -14.35 3.85
N ARG A 19 5.22 -14.02 5.11
CA ARG A 19 4.34 -13.22 5.96
C ARG A 19 4.03 -11.84 5.35
N TYR A 20 5.02 -11.21 4.71
CA TYR A 20 4.79 -9.96 4.00
C TYR A 20 3.74 -10.12 2.90
N GLN A 21 3.89 -11.13 2.04
CA GLN A 21 2.97 -11.35 0.93
C GLN A 21 1.56 -11.79 1.36
N THR A 22 1.44 -12.54 2.47
CA THR A 22 0.18 -13.17 2.86
C THR A 22 -0.56 -12.50 4.02
N GLU A 23 0.08 -11.58 4.75
CA GLU A 23 -0.53 -10.98 5.94
C GLU A 23 -0.29 -9.47 6.06
N ILE A 24 0.88 -8.97 5.68
CA ILE A 24 1.32 -7.63 6.07
C ILE A 24 1.22 -6.62 4.93
N ARG A 25 1.27 -7.03 3.67
CA ARG A 25 1.29 -6.09 2.56
C ARG A 25 0.10 -5.10 2.62
N PRO A 26 0.33 -3.79 2.44
CA PRO A 26 -0.68 -2.71 2.48
C PRO A 26 -1.96 -2.93 1.66
N ASP A 27 -1.84 -3.64 0.55
CA ASP A 27 -2.81 -3.81 -0.54
C ASP A 27 -3.19 -5.28 -0.72
N ILE A 28 -3.20 -6.05 0.37
CA ILE A 28 -3.38 -7.49 0.34
C ILE A 28 -4.70 -7.92 -0.31
N ALA A 29 -5.76 -7.13 -0.15
CA ALA A 29 -7.06 -7.44 -0.72
C ALA A 29 -7.09 -7.24 -2.25
N GLU A 30 -6.24 -6.35 -2.77
CA GLU A 30 -6.20 -5.95 -4.17
C GLU A 30 -5.10 -6.67 -4.96
N TYR A 31 -4.15 -7.33 -4.30
CA TYR A 31 -2.97 -7.91 -4.93
C TYR A 31 -3.01 -9.43 -5.07
N THR A 32 -2.54 -9.90 -6.22
CA THR A 32 -2.25 -11.31 -6.49
C THR A 32 -0.81 -11.49 -6.93
N GLU A 33 -0.05 -12.34 -6.23
CA GLU A 33 1.30 -12.71 -6.62
C GLU A 33 1.30 -13.53 -7.91
N GLN A 34 2.24 -13.24 -8.81
CA GLN A 34 2.45 -13.98 -10.05
C GLN A 34 3.75 -14.79 -10.03
N SER A 35 4.83 -14.21 -9.52
CA SER A 35 6.11 -14.93 -9.38
C SER A 35 7.01 -14.29 -8.35
N ARG A 36 7.99 -15.05 -7.87
CA ARG A 36 9.08 -14.57 -7.00
C ARG A 36 10.41 -15.17 -7.41
N SER A 37 11.50 -14.42 -7.24
CA SER A 37 12.86 -14.88 -7.52
C SER A 37 13.88 -14.21 -6.60
N ALA A 38 14.87 -14.99 -6.15
CA ALA A 38 16.06 -14.45 -5.49
C ALA A 38 16.95 -13.73 -6.53
N MET A 39 17.51 -12.58 -6.15
CA MET A 39 18.32 -11.74 -7.05
C MET A 39 19.82 -12.03 -6.98
N GLY A 40 20.26 -12.84 -6.00
CA GLY A 40 21.66 -13.26 -5.82
C GLY A 40 22.50 -12.33 -4.94
N ASP A 41 21.99 -11.15 -4.60
CA ASP A 41 22.59 -10.15 -3.68
C ASP A 41 21.96 -10.17 -2.28
N GLY A 42 21.19 -11.22 -1.96
CA GLY A 42 20.39 -11.33 -0.73
C GLY A 42 19.03 -10.65 -0.80
N SER A 43 18.70 -9.95 -1.89
CA SER A 43 17.36 -9.43 -2.13
C SER A 43 16.47 -10.42 -2.88
N TRP A 44 15.16 -10.21 -2.73
CA TRP A 44 14.12 -10.95 -3.42
C TRP A 44 13.23 -10.00 -4.22
N ARG A 45 12.89 -10.43 -5.44
CA ARG A 45 11.90 -9.79 -6.29
C ARG A 45 10.62 -10.60 -6.30
N PHE A 46 9.50 -9.92 -6.15
CA PHE A 46 8.17 -10.44 -6.36
C PHE A 46 7.51 -9.64 -7.47
N THR A 47 6.74 -10.33 -8.30
CA THR A 47 5.90 -9.73 -9.32
C THR A 47 4.47 -10.11 -9.02
N GLY A 48 3.55 -9.19 -9.24
CA GLY A 48 2.14 -9.48 -9.12
C GLY A 48 1.28 -8.42 -9.78
N ARG A 49 -0.02 -8.62 -9.67
CA ARG A 49 -1.03 -7.74 -10.23
C ARG A 49 -1.88 -7.17 -9.10
N ARG A 50 -2.01 -5.85 -9.06
CA ARG A 50 -2.87 -5.11 -8.12
C ARG A 50 -4.10 -4.60 -8.86
N ILE A 51 -5.30 -4.88 -8.37
CA ILE A 51 -6.56 -4.43 -8.96
C ILE A 51 -7.27 -3.51 -7.97
N ILE A 52 -7.22 -2.22 -8.23
CA ILE A 52 -8.00 -1.22 -7.49
C ILE A 52 -9.38 -1.11 -8.13
N ALA A 53 -10.43 -0.99 -7.32
CA ALA A 53 -11.81 -0.94 -7.82
C ALA A 53 -11.98 0.17 -8.88
N GLY A 54 -12.49 -0.21 -10.06
CA GLY A 54 -12.69 0.71 -11.18
C GLY A 54 -11.48 0.89 -12.11
N GLU A 55 -10.34 0.26 -11.83
CA GLU A 55 -9.13 0.36 -12.65
C GLU A 55 -8.83 -0.92 -13.44
N THR A 56 -8.20 -0.76 -14.60
CA THR A 56 -7.51 -1.85 -15.31
C THR A 56 -6.25 -2.21 -14.52
N GLY A 57 -6.31 -3.29 -13.73
CA GLY A 57 -5.28 -3.63 -12.75
C GLY A 57 -3.83 -3.56 -13.24
N GLN A 58 -2.95 -3.09 -12.37
CA GLN A 58 -1.57 -2.70 -12.61
C GLN A 58 -0.55 -3.79 -12.24
N SER A 59 0.57 -3.85 -12.96
CA SER A 59 1.70 -4.71 -12.61
C SER A 59 2.57 -4.05 -11.54
N VAL A 60 2.85 -4.80 -10.46
CA VAL A 60 3.64 -4.34 -9.32
C VAL A 60 4.87 -5.24 -9.18
N ASN A 61 6.02 -4.61 -8.97
CA ASN A 61 7.25 -5.30 -8.57
C ASN A 61 7.60 -4.92 -7.14
N THR A 62 7.72 -5.91 -6.26
CA THR A 62 8.12 -5.71 -4.87
C THR A 62 9.54 -6.24 -4.70
N PHE A 63 10.44 -5.42 -4.18
CA PHE A 63 11.81 -5.78 -3.83
C PHE A 63 11.96 -5.77 -2.32
N ILE A 64 12.44 -6.87 -1.77
CA ILE A 64 12.66 -7.01 -0.33
C ILE A 64 14.12 -7.35 -0.09
N GLN A 65 14.80 -6.56 0.74
CA GLN A 65 16.20 -6.75 1.11
C GLN A 65 16.33 -6.71 2.64
N ARG A 66 17.31 -7.45 3.17
CA ARG A 66 17.73 -7.35 4.57
C ARG A 66 19.16 -6.84 4.70
N SER A 67 19.44 -6.09 5.77
CA SER A 67 20.79 -5.75 6.21
C SER A 67 20.82 -5.72 7.73
N GLY A 68 21.42 -6.75 8.36
CA GLY A 68 21.34 -6.92 9.82
C GLY A 68 19.89 -7.01 10.30
N ALA A 69 19.47 -6.08 11.15
CA ALA A 69 18.11 -5.96 11.67
C ALA A 69 17.16 -5.17 10.76
N LEU A 70 17.67 -4.55 9.69
CA LEU A 70 16.89 -3.70 8.80
C LEU A 70 16.25 -4.51 7.68
N ILE A 71 14.97 -4.23 7.44
CA ILE A 71 14.21 -4.76 6.32
C ILE A 71 13.76 -3.60 5.42
N GLY A 72 14.20 -3.66 4.18
CA GLY A 72 13.87 -2.73 3.12
C GLY A 72 12.84 -3.34 2.20
N ILE A 73 11.79 -2.59 1.91
CA ILE A 73 10.78 -2.98 0.93
C ILE A 73 10.56 -1.80 -0.01
N ALA A 74 10.66 -2.06 -1.31
CA ALA A 74 10.34 -1.12 -2.36
C ALA A 74 9.28 -1.71 -3.28
N GLU A 75 8.17 -1.00 -3.45
CA GLU A 75 7.12 -1.37 -4.40
C GLU A 75 7.16 -0.42 -5.58
N ILE A 76 7.27 -0.97 -6.78
CA ILE A 76 7.46 -0.22 -8.02
C ILE A 76 6.34 -0.61 -8.97
N VAL A 77 5.48 0.37 -9.26
CA VAL A 77 4.53 0.32 -10.36
C VAL A 77 5.20 0.99 -11.54
N LEU A 78 5.29 0.27 -12.66
CA LEU A 78 5.69 0.89 -13.91
C LEU A 78 4.44 1.15 -14.77
N PRO A 79 4.37 2.30 -15.46
CA PRO A 79 3.36 2.49 -16.48
C PRO A 79 3.55 1.43 -17.58
N GLU A 80 2.47 1.09 -18.30
CA GLU A 80 2.52 0.09 -19.40
C GLU A 80 3.53 0.48 -20.50
N SER A 81 3.86 1.77 -20.62
CA SER A 81 4.88 2.32 -21.52
C SER A 81 6.29 2.35 -20.93
N GLY A 82 6.49 1.91 -19.70
CA GLY A 82 7.78 1.95 -19.00
C GLY A 82 8.77 0.93 -19.55
N GLU A 83 9.94 1.39 -19.98
CA GLU A 83 10.97 0.50 -20.50
C GLU A 83 11.58 -0.38 -19.40
N LEU A 84 11.80 -1.68 -19.70
CA LEU A 84 12.47 -2.66 -18.83
C LEU A 84 13.80 -2.15 -18.26
N GLN A 85 14.52 -1.30 -19.00
CA GLN A 85 15.78 -0.70 -18.56
C GLN A 85 15.60 0.26 -17.37
N THR A 86 14.44 0.93 -17.28
CA THR A 86 14.07 1.76 -16.13
C THR A 86 13.84 0.88 -14.90
N LEU A 87 13.20 -0.28 -15.06
CA LEU A 87 13.07 -1.26 -13.98
C LEU A 87 14.44 -1.68 -13.45
N LEU A 88 15.36 -2.07 -14.34
CA LEU A 88 16.70 -2.50 -13.96
C LEU A 88 17.46 -1.40 -13.24
N THR A 89 17.30 -0.13 -13.64
CA THR A 89 17.99 1.00 -13.01
C THR A 89 17.46 1.26 -11.60
N VAL A 90 16.13 1.33 -11.42
CA VAL A 90 15.54 1.58 -10.10
C VAL A 90 15.90 0.45 -9.14
N VAL A 91 15.78 -0.80 -9.60
CA VAL A 91 16.07 -2.00 -8.80
C VAL A 91 17.54 -2.06 -8.39
N ASN A 92 18.46 -1.90 -9.33
CA ASN A 92 19.89 -2.02 -9.04
C ASN A 92 20.46 -0.84 -8.24
N SER A 93 19.65 0.21 -8.01
CA SER A 93 20.04 1.36 -7.20
C SER A 93 19.50 1.31 -5.77
N PHE A 94 18.55 0.41 -5.47
CA PHE A 94 17.99 0.29 -4.13
C PHE A 94 19.01 -0.36 -3.20
N THR A 95 19.51 0.40 -2.23
CA THR A 95 20.39 -0.10 -1.19
C THR A 95 19.88 0.37 0.16
N LEU A 96 19.88 -0.54 1.13
CA LEU A 96 19.64 -0.19 2.52
C LEU A 96 20.88 0.49 3.09
N ASN A 97 20.72 1.74 3.51
CA ASN A 97 21.71 2.42 4.32
C ASN A 97 21.54 2.00 5.79
N ASP A 98 22.56 1.34 6.34
CA ASP A 98 22.59 0.84 7.71
C ASP A 98 23.12 1.86 8.74
N ALA A 99 23.54 3.05 8.29
CA ALA A 99 24.04 4.11 9.16
C ALA A 99 22.92 4.92 9.86
N GLY A 100 21.66 4.71 9.49
CA GLY A 100 20.51 5.43 10.05
C GLY A 100 19.95 4.77 11.31
N ALA A 101 19.77 5.54 12.39
CA ALA A 101 19.17 5.06 13.63
C ALA A 101 17.63 5.03 13.54
N LEU A 102 17.08 4.00 12.89
CA LEU A 102 15.64 3.69 12.99
C LEU A 102 15.36 3.00 14.32
N GLN A 103 14.34 3.46 15.05
CA GLN A 103 13.90 2.79 16.27
C GLN A 103 13.35 1.39 15.93
N PRO A 104 13.61 0.37 16.75
CA PRO A 104 13.02 -0.95 16.58
C PRO A 104 11.49 -0.89 16.57
N SER A 105 10.86 -1.69 15.71
CA SER A 105 9.41 -1.78 15.57
C SER A 105 9.00 -3.12 14.95
N ASP A 106 7.76 -3.53 15.20
CA ASP A 106 7.24 -4.77 14.63
C ASP A 106 7.03 -4.68 13.11
N LEU A 107 7.23 -5.79 12.41
CA LEU A 107 7.05 -5.90 10.96
C LEU A 107 5.64 -5.47 10.50
N THR A 108 4.62 -5.66 11.33
CA THR A 108 3.24 -5.25 11.08
C THR A 108 3.08 -3.74 10.86
N GLN A 109 4.04 -2.92 11.29
CA GLN A 109 4.02 -1.48 10.98
C GLN A 109 4.08 -1.22 9.46
N LEU A 110 4.64 -2.14 8.68
CA LEU A 110 4.62 -2.07 7.23
C LEU A 110 3.21 -2.18 6.64
N ALA A 111 2.26 -2.79 7.35
CA ALA A 111 0.86 -2.86 6.92
C ALA A 111 0.17 -1.50 6.89
N PHE A 112 0.79 -0.48 7.48
CA PHE A 112 0.33 0.91 7.47
C PHE A 112 1.16 1.80 6.54
N ALA A 113 2.20 1.27 5.90
CA ALA A 113 2.95 2.01 4.89
C ALA A 113 2.03 2.28 3.69
N ARG A 114 1.82 3.55 3.36
CA ARG A 114 1.01 3.96 2.19
C ARG A 114 1.77 4.98 1.35
N PRO A 115 1.65 4.93 0.02
CA PRO A 115 2.22 5.95 -0.87
C PRO A 115 1.49 7.29 -0.73
N THR A 116 0.23 7.27 -0.26
CA THR A 116 -0.58 8.44 0.01
C THR A 116 -0.92 8.54 1.51
N PRO A 117 -1.00 9.75 2.07
CA PRO A 117 -1.29 9.93 3.50
C PRO A 117 -2.73 9.56 3.86
N PHE A 118 -3.65 9.54 2.89
CA PHE A 118 -5.07 9.25 3.10
C PHE A 118 -5.56 8.12 2.21
N MET A 119 -6.52 7.35 2.72
CA MET A 119 -7.21 6.30 1.98
C MET A 119 -8.67 6.25 2.38
N ILE A 120 -9.55 6.05 1.40
CA ILE A 120 -10.97 5.78 1.64
C ILE A 120 -11.15 4.29 1.92
N LEU A 121 -11.83 3.96 3.01
CA LEU A 121 -12.10 2.61 3.49
C LEU A 121 -13.59 2.39 3.70
N HIS A 122 -14.01 1.12 3.75
CA HIS A 122 -15.35 0.68 4.17
C HIS A 122 -16.51 1.46 3.51
N VAL A 123 -16.42 1.67 2.20
CA VAL A 123 -17.47 2.39 1.46
C VAL A 123 -18.71 1.51 1.31
N ALA A 124 -19.86 2.04 1.74
CA ALA A 124 -21.15 1.41 1.54
C ALA A 124 -22.15 2.41 0.96
N THR A 125 -23.11 1.89 0.18
CA THR A 125 -24.16 2.69 -0.44
C THR A 125 -25.52 2.08 -0.16
N TRP A 126 -26.54 2.92 0.00
CA TRP A 126 -27.93 2.48 0.14
C TRP A 126 -28.89 3.53 -0.38
N THR A 127 -30.10 3.09 -0.72
CA THR A 127 -31.18 3.98 -1.18
C THR A 127 -32.37 3.83 -0.25
N THR A 128 -32.96 4.94 0.16
CA THR A 128 -34.21 4.94 0.92
C THR A 128 -35.39 4.57 0.03
N PRO A 129 -36.52 4.09 0.60
CA PRO A 129 -37.74 3.85 -0.18
C PRO A 129 -38.27 5.09 -0.92
N THR A 130 -37.94 6.29 -0.42
CA THR A 130 -38.29 7.58 -1.04
C THR A 130 -37.30 8.01 -2.13
N GLY A 131 -36.29 7.19 -2.44
CA GLY A 131 -35.36 7.41 -3.56
C GLY A 131 -34.10 8.23 -3.23
N ALA A 132 -33.87 8.62 -1.98
CA ALA A 132 -32.62 9.28 -1.60
C ALA A 132 -31.48 8.27 -1.52
N PHE A 133 -30.38 8.56 -2.23
CA PHE A 133 -29.15 7.75 -2.28
C PHE A 133 -28.13 8.26 -1.26
N PHE A 134 -27.55 7.34 -0.50
CA PHE A 134 -26.58 7.61 0.54
C PHE A 134 -25.28 6.87 0.27
N ILE A 135 -24.18 7.50 0.65
CA ILE A 135 -22.82 6.96 0.62
C ILE A 135 -22.23 7.18 2.01
N THR A 136 -21.68 6.13 2.60
CA THR A 136 -20.87 6.21 3.83
C THR A 136 -19.51 5.59 3.56
N GLY A 137 -18.50 6.04 4.27
CA GLY A 137 -17.16 5.48 4.23
C GLY A 137 -16.31 6.05 5.35
N GLU A 138 -15.10 5.54 5.45
CA GLU A 138 -14.10 5.96 6.42
C GLU A 138 -12.91 6.56 5.67
N VAL A 139 -12.21 7.52 6.29
CA VAL A 139 -10.91 7.97 5.79
C VAL A 139 -9.85 7.61 6.83
N ALA A 140 -8.93 6.74 6.44
CA ALA A 140 -7.76 6.45 7.25
C ALA A 140 -6.66 7.48 6.96
N ASN A 141 -6.04 7.99 8.03
CA ASN A 141 -4.86 8.84 7.97
C ASN A 141 -3.63 8.02 8.39
N TYR A 142 -2.69 7.85 7.47
CA TYR A 142 -1.44 7.12 7.67
C TYR A 142 -0.23 8.06 7.82
N SER A 143 -0.47 9.37 7.94
CA SER A 143 0.59 10.34 8.22
C SER A 143 0.89 10.48 9.71
N ASP A 144 1.98 11.16 10.03
CA ASP A 144 2.39 11.52 11.40
C ASP A 144 1.68 12.77 11.94
N LYS A 145 0.69 13.30 11.21
CA LYS A 145 0.01 14.55 11.54
C LYS A 145 -1.49 14.36 11.55
N ASP A 146 -2.15 15.03 12.48
CA ASP A 146 -3.60 15.10 12.48
C ASP A 146 -4.10 15.82 11.23
N ALA A 147 -5.07 15.21 10.56
CA ALA A 147 -5.77 15.82 9.43
C ALA A 147 -7.12 16.32 9.92
N VAL A 148 -7.32 17.63 9.81
CA VAL A 148 -8.57 18.30 10.17
C VAL A 148 -9.19 18.93 8.94
N ASN A 149 -10.52 18.97 8.90
CA ASN A 149 -11.29 19.54 7.79
C ASN A 149 -10.92 18.95 6.42
N LEU A 150 -10.71 17.63 6.34
CA LEU A 150 -10.37 16.96 5.08
C LEU A 150 -11.61 16.94 4.17
N PRO A 151 -11.57 17.61 2.99
CA PRO A 151 -12.69 17.58 2.05
C PRO A 151 -12.77 16.20 1.39
N VAL A 152 -13.99 15.72 1.21
CA VAL A 152 -14.32 14.49 0.50
C VAL A 152 -15.33 14.77 -0.60
N GLU A 153 -15.11 14.18 -1.77
CA GLU A 153 -16.06 14.23 -2.88
C GLU A 153 -16.54 12.81 -3.19
N ALA A 154 -17.85 12.66 -3.37
CA ALA A 154 -18.44 11.46 -3.94
C ALA A 154 -19.13 11.80 -5.26
N GLY A 155 -18.78 11.10 -6.33
CA GLY A 155 -19.34 11.27 -7.67
C GLY A 155 -20.12 10.04 -8.12
N LEU A 156 -21.30 10.24 -8.71
CA LEU A 156 -21.99 9.22 -9.50
C LEU A 156 -21.49 9.31 -10.93
N ILE A 157 -20.79 8.27 -11.39
CA ILE A 157 -20.19 8.22 -12.71
C ILE A 157 -21.03 7.33 -13.63
N ALA A 158 -21.40 7.86 -14.80
CA ALA A 158 -22.05 7.12 -15.86
C ALA A 158 -21.10 6.08 -16.47
N VAL A 159 -21.68 5.11 -17.19
CA VAL A 159 -20.92 4.08 -17.91
C VAL A 159 -19.98 4.65 -18.98
N ASP A 160 -20.24 5.87 -19.47
CA ASP A 160 -19.39 6.59 -20.43
C ASP A 160 -18.29 7.43 -19.74
N GLY A 161 -18.15 7.33 -18.41
CA GLY A 161 -17.18 8.07 -17.61
C GLY A 161 -17.62 9.47 -17.19
N ARG A 162 -18.82 9.94 -17.60
CA ARG A 162 -19.31 11.27 -17.23
C ARG A 162 -19.86 11.30 -15.81
N GLN A 163 -19.50 12.31 -15.02
CA GLN A 163 -20.15 12.55 -13.73
C GLN A 163 -21.60 13.01 -13.93
N ILE A 164 -22.54 12.27 -13.36
CA ILE A 164 -24.00 12.53 -13.43
C ILE A 164 -24.45 13.38 -12.25
N ALA A 165 -23.85 13.16 -11.08
CA ALA A 165 -24.10 13.93 -9.86
C ALA A 165 -22.88 13.83 -8.93
N GLY A 166 -22.81 14.71 -7.94
CA GLY A 166 -21.80 14.62 -6.90
C GLY A 166 -22.21 15.37 -5.64
N ALA A 167 -21.56 15.02 -4.55
CA ALA A 167 -21.64 15.72 -3.28
C ALA A 167 -20.23 15.94 -2.75
N VAL A 168 -20.00 17.12 -2.16
CA VAL A 168 -18.77 17.45 -1.45
C VAL A 168 -19.15 17.66 0.00
N ASP A 169 -18.40 17.03 0.89
CA ASP A 169 -18.53 17.20 2.33
C ASP A 169 -17.13 17.22 2.97
N THR A 170 -17.08 17.24 4.30
CA THR A 170 -15.86 17.16 5.08
C THR A 170 -15.91 15.90 5.94
N VAL A 171 -14.77 15.25 6.20
CA VAL A 171 -14.74 14.12 7.14
C VAL A 171 -15.26 14.56 8.51
N MET A 172 -16.35 13.94 8.94
CA MET A 172 -17.05 14.25 10.18
C MET A 172 -16.51 13.38 11.32
N GLY A 173 -15.77 13.98 12.25
CA GLY A 173 -15.27 13.34 13.48
C GLY A 173 -13.78 13.02 13.49
N LEU A 174 -13.20 12.93 14.70
CA LEU A 174 -11.82 12.52 14.93
C LEU A 174 -11.79 11.45 16.05
N TYR A 175 -11.15 10.31 15.72
CA TYR A 175 -10.52 9.33 16.60
C TYR A 175 -11.33 8.13 17.18
N LEU A 176 -11.00 6.93 16.70
CA LEU A 176 -10.94 5.71 17.52
C LEU A 176 -9.44 5.34 17.64
N PRO A 177 -8.86 5.30 18.85
CA PRO A 177 -7.53 4.72 19.04
C PRO A 177 -7.57 3.24 18.63
N PRO A 178 -6.51 2.71 18.00
CA PRO A 178 -6.33 1.27 17.96
C PRO A 178 -6.25 0.74 19.40
N GLY A 179 -7.07 -0.29 19.70
CA GLY A 179 -6.99 -1.07 20.95
C GLY A 179 -5.89 -2.11 20.91
#